data_AF-A0A7J4KEP0-F1
#
_entry.id   AF-A0A7J4KEP0-F1
#
_cell.length_a   1.000
_cell.length_b   1.000
_cell.length_c   1.000
_cell.angle_alpha   90.00
_cell.angle_beta   90.00
_cell.angle_gamma   90.00
#
_symmetry.space_group_name_H-M   'P 1'
#
loop_
_entity.id
_entity.type
_entity.pdbx_description
1 polymer ?
#
loop_
_entity_poly.entity_id
_entity_poly.type
_entity_poly.pdbx_seq_one_letter_code
_entity_poly.pdbx_strand_id
1 'polypeptide(L)'
;VLNGNSTNDTNLATSFYSTILRNKDFFFDFTQTGYHTGIVNSNNTYYIVSSTPILHSNNEGASDGTLIVGRYLDANKIQSFENITQLYIEAHPLSNSILKNAEKTLFTSYEKPVYCKPINSSYIAGYSIVDDLQGHPVFILEVGSNRAVYNQGVGMTQNLMIATLFIIAVFIILIILIIDRFVTAPLTKLTNSINEIREYRDLSKKFQAKGNDEIAVLENKIDTMLTWLSKAWMQKDKTELSLEKKVDELERFKKITIDREIRMVELKKQIDDLKSGVRDNREQPPEKA
;
A
#
# COMPACT_ATOMS: atom_id res chain seq x y z
N VAL A 1 48.18 55.96 1.73
CA VAL A 1 49.53 55.48 1.33
C VAL A 1 49.40 54.02 0.94
N LEU A 2 49.53 53.69 -0.35
CA LEU A 2 49.42 52.33 -0.87
C LEU A 2 50.84 51.76 -0.97
N ASN A 3 51.21 50.85 -0.06
CA ASN A 3 52.48 50.13 -0.13
C ASN A 3 52.30 48.87 -0.98
N GLY A 4 52.68 48.93 -2.26
CA GLY A 4 52.79 47.77 -3.15
C GLY A 4 54.22 47.65 -3.68
N ASN A 5 54.90 46.56 -3.38
CA ASN A 5 56.33 46.34 -3.67
C ASN A 5 56.58 45.70 -5.07
N SER A 6 55.66 45.89 -6.02
CA SER A 6 55.75 45.37 -7.38
C SER A 6 55.09 46.32 -8.37
N THR A 7 55.63 46.42 -9.59
CA THR A 7 55.06 47.23 -10.68
C THR A 7 53.62 46.80 -11.04
N ASN A 8 53.29 45.52 -10.83
CA ASN A 8 51.91 45.02 -10.97
C ASN A 8 51.00 45.52 -9.84
N ASP A 9 51.50 45.58 -8.60
CA ASP A 9 50.73 46.07 -7.45
C ASP A 9 50.41 47.56 -7.59
N THR A 10 51.32 48.37 -8.13
CA THR A 10 51.09 49.79 -8.39
C THR A 10 50.03 50.03 -9.46
N ASN A 11 49.99 49.22 -10.53
CA ASN A 11 48.97 49.34 -11.57
C ASN A 11 47.59 48.88 -11.06
N LEU A 12 47.54 47.82 -10.26
CA LEU A 12 46.32 47.31 -9.63
C LEU A 12 45.76 48.26 -8.57
N ALA A 13 46.64 48.86 -7.76
CA ALA A 13 46.26 49.88 -6.79
C ALA A 13 45.66 51.13 -7.49
N THR A 14 46.22 51.51 -8.64
CA THR A 14 45.71 52.62 -9.46
C THR A 14 44.36 52.30 -10.09
N SER A 15 44.17 51.07 -10.61
CA SER A 15 42.88 50.65 -11.18
C SER A 15 41.78 50.49 -10.11
N PHE A 16 42.13 49.99 -8.93
CA PHE A 16 41.21 49.92 -7.80
C PHE A 16 40.78 51.32 -7.34
N TYR A 17 41.74 52.25 -7.21
CA TYR A 17 41.45 53.64 -6.84
C TYR A 17 40.55 54.34 -7.87
N SER A 18 40.81 54.19 -9.17
CA SER A 18 39.95 54.76 -10.21
C SER A 18 38.54 54.16 -10.19
N THR A 19 38.41 52.89 -9.82
CA THR A 19 37.11 52.22 -9.70
C THR A 19 36.33 52.70 -8.49
N ILE A 20 37.00 52.98 -7.35
CA ILE A 20 36.37 53.64 -6.19
C ILE A 20 35.84 55.02 -6.59
N LEU A 21 36.66 55.83 -7.27
CA LEU A 21 36.26 57.18 -7.70
C LEU A 21 35.06 57.16 -8.65
N ARG A 22 34.96 56.17 -9.53
CA ARG A 22 33.82 55.97 -10.42
C ARG A 22 32.52 55.64 -9.66
N ASN A 23 32.63 55.04 -8.47
CA ASN A 23 31.52 54.62 -7.62
C ASN A 23 31.40 55.48 -6.35
N LYS A 24 31.82 56.74 -6.39
CA LYS A 24 31.89 57.62 -5.22
C LYS A 24 30.55 57.70 -4.46
N ASP A 25 29.44 57.76 -5.20
CA ASP A 25 28.12 57.95 -4.60
C ASP A 25 27.74 56.75 -3.72
N PHE A 26 28.19 55.54 -4.08
CA PHE A 26 28.03 54.37 -3.23
C PHE A 26 29.04 54.36 -2.09
N PHE A 27 30.31 54.67 -2.31
CA PHE A 27 31.33 54.48 -1.28
C PHE A 27 31.33 55.53 -0.17
N PHE A 28 30.81 56.74 -0.42
CA PHE A 28 30.88 57.87 0.51
C PHE A 28 29.53 58.34 1.05
N ASP A 29 28.40 57.85 0.50
CA ASP A 29 27.08 58.13 1.05
C ASP A 29 26.74 57.10 2.14
N PHE A 30 26.59 57.53 3.39
CA PHE A 30 26.21 56.65 4.51
C PHE A 30 24.83 57.01 5.10
N THR A 31 23.97 57.65 4.31
CA THR A 31 22.67 58.17 4.78
C THR A 31 21.70 57.09 5.25
N GLN A 32 21.84 55.85 4.78
CA GLN A 32 20.93 54.74 5.11
C GLN A 32 21.54 53.61 5.93
N THR A 33 22.86 53.39 5.83
CA THR A 33 23.54 52.29 6.55
C THR A 33 24.92 52.73 7.03
N GLY A 34 25.36 52.19 8.17
CA GLY A 34 26.67 52.51 8.75
C GLY A 34 27.87 51.86 8.03
N TYR A 35 27.64 51.04 7.02
CA TYR A 35 28.68 50.41 6.21
C TYR A 35 28.09 49.93 4.88
N HIS A 36 28.89 49.98 3.83
CA HIS A 36 28.54 49.45 2.52
C HIS A 36 29.45 48.29 2.15
N THR A 37 28.87 47.25 1.54
CA THR A 37 29.63 46.07 1.08
C THR A 37 29.14 45.64 -0.29
N GLY A 38 30.04 45.10 -1.09
CA GLY A 38 29.66 44.36 -2.29
C GLY A 38 30.84 44.05 -3.18
N ILE A 39 30.56 43.85 -4.46
CA ILE A 39 31.53 43.36 -5.44
C ILE A 39 31.75 44.41 -6.52
N VAL A 40 33.00 44.54 -6.95
CA VAL A 40 33.42 45.48 -7.98
C VAL A 40 34.32 44.79 -8.98
N ASN A 41 34.12 45.07 -10.27
CA ASN A 41 35.01 44.66 -11.34
C ASN A 41 35.94 45.82 -11.73
N SER A 42 37.25 45.57 -11.72
CA SER A 42 38.25 46.49 -12.26
C SER A 42 39.22 45.70 -13.15
N ASN A 43 39.31 46.08 -14.43
CA ASN A 43 40.19 45.44 -15.43
C ASN A 43 40.13 43.91 -15.41
N ASN A 44 38.91 43.35 -15.43
CA ASN A 44 38.65 41.90 -15.45
C ASN A 44 39.09 41.15 -14.17
N THR A 45 39.31 41.89 -13.08
CA THR A 45 39.59 41.37 -11.73
C THR A 45 38.44 41.78 -10.81
N TYR A 46 37.95 40.84 -10.01
CA TYR A 46 36.86 41.08 -9.08
C TYR A 46 37.38 41.36 -7.67
N TYR A 47 36.74 42.31 -7.00
CA TYR A 47 37.09 42.77 -5.67
C TYR A 47 35.87 42.65 -4.75
N ILE A 48 36.06 42.07 -3.58
CA ILE A 48 35.12 42.20 -2.47
C ILE A 48 35.52 43.47 -1.73
N VAL A 49 34.59 44.42 -1.60
CA VAL A 49 34.85 45.74 -1.05
C VAL A 49 33.91 46.03 0.11
N SER A 50 34.43 46.72 1.11
CA SER A 50 33.67 47.27 2.22
C SER A 50 34.08 48.72 2.47
N SER A 51 33.12 49.56 2.79
CA SER A 51 33.30 50.98 3.09
C SER A 51 32.57 51.36 4.36
N THR A 52 33.24 52.12 5.23
CA THR A 52 32.73 52.54 6.54
C THR A 52 33.14 53.98 6.85
N PRO A 53 32.27 54.80 7.46
CA PRO A 53 32.62 56.13 7.92
C PRO A 53 33.58 56.05 9.11
N ILE A 54 34.54 56.97 9.16
CA ILE A 54 35.45 57.13 10.31
C ILE A 54 34.80 58.14 11.25
N LEU A 55 34.28 57.63 12.38
CA LEU A 55 33.61 58.43 13.41
C LEU A 55 34.56 58.74 14.57
N HIS A 56 34.21 59.76 15.36
CA HIS A 56 34.88 60.04 16.61
C HIS A 56 34.73 58.89 17.61
N SER A 57 35.57 58.83 18.65
CA SER A 57 35.59 57.72 19.63
C SER A 57 34.27 57.51 20.39
N ASN A 58 33.38 58.50 20.39
CA ASN A 58 32.02 58.41 20.94
C ASN A 58 30.97 57.93 19.91
N ASN A 59 31.36 57.56 18.68
CA ASN A 59 30.46 57.21 17.57
C ASN A 59 29.42 58.29 17.21
N GLU A 60 29.67 59.55 17.56
CA GLU A 60 28.77 60.68 17.30
C GLU A 60 29.45 61.73 16.43
N GLY A 61 28.65 62.49 15.68
CA GLY A 61 29.12 63.61 14.85
C GLY A 61 29.27 63.27 13.37
N ALA A 62 29.77 64.25 12.60
CA ALA A 62 30.02 64.09 11.18
C ALA A 62 31.23 63.18 10.94
N SER A 63 31.21 62.42 9.85
CA SER A 63 32.31 61.53 9.48
C SER A 63 33.55 62.34 9.08
N ASP A 64 34.69 62.09 9.73
CA ASP A 64 35.98 62.75 9.42
C ASP A 64 36.67 62.16 8.18
N GLY A 65 36.17 61.03 7.68
CA GLY A 65 36.65 60.37 6.48
C GLY A 65 35.96 59.04 6.25
N THR A 66 36.46 58.28 5.27
CA THR A 66 35.90 56.96 4.92
C THR A 66 37.01 55.93 4.82
N LEU A 67 36.87 54.82 5.54
CA LEU A 67 37.73 53.66 5.41
C LEU A 67 37.14 52.70 4.37
N ILE A 68 37.87 52.53 3.26
CA ILE A 68 37.54 51.56 2.22
C ILE A 68 38.58 50.46 2.24
N VAL A 69 38.12 49.22 2.39
CA VAL A 69 38.95 48.02 2.34
C VAL A 69 38.48 47.14 1.21
N GLY A 70 39.40 46.74 0.34
CA GLY A 70 39.16 45.81 -0.74
C GLY A 70 40.00 44.55 -0.57
N ARG A 71 39.45 43.41 -0.97
CA ARG A 71 40.18 42.16 -1.12
C ARG A 71 39.91 41.57 -2.50
N TYR A 72 40.96 41.09 -3.15
CA TYR A 72 40.86 40.37 -4.41
C TYR A 72 40.04 39.10 -4.23
N LEU A 73 39.12 38.87 -5.17
CA LEU A 73 38.52 37.57 -5.38
C LEU A 73 39.41 36.80 -6.37
N ASP A 74 40.54 36.32 -5.85
CA ASP A 74 41.52 35.54 -6.60
C ASP A 74 41.25 34.03 -6.45
N ALA A 75 41.99 33.21 -7.20
CA ALA A 75 41.90 31.75 -7.13
C ALA A 75 42.10 31.23 -5.69
N ASN A 76 43.00 31.84 -4.91
CA ASN A 76 43.22 31.45 -3.52
C ASN A 76 41.99 31.69 -2.65
N LYS A 77 41.31 32.82 -2.85
CA LYS A 77 40.09 33.15 -2.10
C LYS A 77 38.93 32.26 -2.51
N ILE A 78 38.79 31.95 -3.80
CA ILE A 78 37.81 30.99 -4.31
C ILE A 78 38.06 29.61 -3.69
N GLN A 79 39.29 29.11 -3.73
CA GLN A 79 39.67 27.83 -3.13
C GLN A 79 39.41 27.80 -1.62
N SER A 80 39.62 28.92 -0.92
CA SER A 80 39.24 29.03 0.50
C SER A 80 37.73 28.87 0.69
N PHE A 81 36.89 29.37 -0.22
CA PHE A 81 35.45 29.13 -0.14
C PHE A 81 35.12 27.67 -0.43
N GLU A 82 35.73 27.07 -1.44
CA GLU A 82 35.54 25.65 -1.75
C GLU A 82 35.89 24.74 -0.56
N ASN A 83 36.99 25.04 0.12
CA ASN A 83 37.42 24.28 1.31
C ASN A 83 36.44 24.43 2.48
N ILE A 84 35.81 25.59 2.65
CA ILE A 84 34.84 25.83 3.73
C ILE A 84 33.49 25.18 3.40
N THR A 85 33.01 25.35 2.16
CA THR A 85 31.69 24.88 1.75
C THR A 85 31.69 23.42 1.32
N GLN A 86 32.86 22.86 0.99
CA GLN A 86 33.01 21.55 0.35
C GLN A 86 32.25 21.47 -1.00
N LEU A 87 32.12 22.61 -1.67
CA LEU A 87 31.50 22.75 -2.98
C LEU A 87 32.53 23.24 -3.99
N TYR A 88 32.39 22.82 -5.23
CA TYR A 88 33.10 23.43 -6.34
C TYR A 88 32.55 24.83 -6.57
N ILE A 89 33.42 25.82 -6.76
CA ILE A 89 33.02 27.21 -6.97
C ILE A 89 33.87 27.79 -8.10
N GLU A 90 33.22 28.32 -9.13
CA GLU A 90 33.90 28.99 -10.24
C GLU A 90 33.16 30.27 -10.65
N ALA A 91 33.90 31.32 -10.97
CA ALA A 91 33.35 32.59 -11.44
C ALA A 91 33.56 32.71 -12.95
N HIS A 92 32.46 32.67 -13.71
CA HIS A 92 32.46 32.76 -15.17
C HIS A 92 32.15 34.18 -15.63
N PRO A 93 32.87 34.72 -16.62
CA PRO A 93 32.52 36.00 -17.21
C PRO A 93 31.15 35.91 -17.90
N LEU A 94 30.42 37.04 -17.93
CA LEU A 94 29.08 37.13 -18.55
C LEU A 94 29.06 36.77 -20.05
N SER A 95 30.21 36.77 -20.74
CA SER A 95 30.32 36.42 -22.14
C SER A 95 30.45 34.91 -22.41
N ASN A 96 30.41 34.06 -21.38
CA ASN A 96 30.65 32.64 -21.51
C ASN A 96 29.52 31.93 -22.31
N SER A 97 29.88 31.38 -23.48
CA SER A 97 28.95 30.77 -24.44
C SER A 97 28.20 29.55 -23.89
N ILE A 98 28.76 28.87 -22.88
CA ILE A 98 28.18 27.67 -22.24
C ILE A 98 26.88 28.01 -21.51
N LEU A 99 26.71 29.27 -21.10
CA LEU A 99 25.61 29.73 -20.26
C LEU A 99 24.51 30.46 -21.02
N LYS A 100 24.60 30.62 -22.35
CA LYS A 100 23.58 31.32 -23.17
C LYS A 100 22.13 30.85 -22.95
N ASN A 101 21.93 29.57 -22.65
CA ASN A 101 20.60 29.02 -22.33
C ASN A 101 20.18 29.27 -20.87
N ALA A 102 21.15 29.29 -19.94
CA ALA A 102 20.93 29.61 -18.53
C ALA A 102 20.68 31.12 -18.34
N GLU A 103 21.40 31.96 -19.08
CA GLU A 103 21.24 33.41 -19.16
C GLU A 103 19.77 33.78 -19.41
N LYS A 104 19.12 33.17 -20.41
CA LYS A 104 17.71 33.47 -20.71
C LYS A 104 16.78 33.22 -19.51
N THR A 105 17.01 32.18 -18.72
CA THR A 105 16.21 31.88 -17.52
C THR A 105 16.60 32.76 -16.33
N LEU A 106 17.90 33.04 -16.18
CA LEU A 106 18.45 33.86 -15.09
C LEU A 106 18.08 35.35 -15.24
N PHE A 107 17.96 35.85 -16.46
CA PHE A 107 17.58 37.26 -16.71
C PHE A 107 16.05 37.48 -16.73
N THR A 108 15.23 36.43 -16.74
CA THR A 108 13.75 36.55 -16.78
C THR A 108 13.05 36.47 -15.43
N SER A 109 13.74 36.04 -14.36
CA SER A 109 13.13 35.93 -13.03
C SER A 109 13.43 37.18 -12.21
N TYR A 110 12.39 37.84 -11.71
CA TYR A 110 12.47 39.09 -10.95
C TYR A 110 13.06 38.91 -9.53
N GLU A 111 13.13 37.68 -9.02
CA GLU A 111 13.71 37.37 -7.71
C GLU A 111 14.92 36.45 -7.89
N LYS A 112 16.14 37.02 -7.89
CA LYS A 112 17.47 36.38 -7.86
C LYS A 112 17.44 34.87 -8.21
N PRO A 113 17.20 34.51 -9.48
CA PRO A 113 17.05 33.11 -9.84
C PRO A 113 18.37 32.38 -9.67
N VAL A 114 18.30 31.24 -8.99
CA VAL A 114 19.34 30.22 -9.06
C VAL A 114 18.89 29.23 -10.12
N TYR A 115 19.66 29.07 -11.19
CA TYR A 115 19.42 28.09 -12.23
C TYR A 115 20.18 26.81 -11.90
N CYS A 116 19.47 25.77 -11.46
CA CYS A 116 20.09 24.47 -11.14
C CYS A 116 19.93 23.51 -12.31
N LYS A 117 21.02 22.88 -12.74
CA LYS A 117 21.02 21.85 -13.77
C LYS A 117 21.95 20.69 -13.41
N PRO A 118 21.50 19.43 -13.53
CA PRO A 118 22.41 18.30 -13.45
C PRO A 118 23.35 18.30 -14.66
N ILE A 119 24.66 18.33 -14.41
CA ILE A 119 25.66 18.17 -15.48
C ILE A 119 25.70 16.71 -15.91
N ASN A 120 25.62 15.78 -14.95
CA ASN A 120 25.56 14.34 -15.21
C ASN A 120 24.86 13.59 -14.04
N SER A 121 24.97 12.26 -14.02
CA SER A 121 24.39 11.40 -12.97
C SER A 121 25.03 11.61 -11.59
N SER A 122 26.28 12.04 -11.53
CA SER A 122 27.06 12.20 -10.30
C SER A 122 27.26 13.64 -9.87
N TYR A 123 26.91 14.62 -10.71
CA TYR A 123 27.23 16.02 -10.47
C TYR A 123 26.09 16.96 -10.85
N ILE A 124 25.83 17.95 -10.00
CA ILE A 124 24.85 19.00 -10.21
C ILE A 124 25.53 20.36 -10.04
N ALA A 125 25.15 21.32 -10.87
CA ALA A 125 25.63 22.69 -10.80
C ALA A 125 24.45 23.67 -10.68
N GLY A 126 24.61 24.64 -9.80
CA GLY A 126 23.76 25.82 -9.68
C GLY A 126 24.50 27.03 -10.25
N TYR A 127 23.79 27.84 -11.01
CA TYR A 127 24.29 29.07 -11.61
C TYR A 127 23.50 30.25 -11.05
N SER A 128 24.20 31.31 -10.65
CA SER A 128 23.57 32.55 -10.19
C SER A 128 24.37 33.76 -10.67
N ILE A 129 23.69 34.84 -10.98
CA ILE A 129 24.33 36.09 -11.39
C ILE A 129 24.72 36.85 -10.12
N VAL A 130 25.96 37.34 -10.10
CA VAL A 130 26.45 38.23 -9.05
C VAL A 130 26.51 39.65 -9.60
N ASP A 131 25.81 40.54 -8.91
CA ASP A 131 25.71 41.96 -9.28
C ASP A 131 26.81 42.81 -8.61
N ASP A 132 27.13 43.96 -9.22
CA ASP A 132 27.99 44.97 -8.65
C ASP A 132 27.25 45.84 -7.62
N LEU A 133 27.97 46.81 -7.07
CA LEU A 133 27.45 47.80 -6.13
C LEU A 133 26.27 48.63 -6.66
N GLN A 134 26.08 48.68 -7.98
CA GLN A 134 25.02 49.42 -8.66
C GLN A 134 23.88 48.51 -9.14
N GLY A 135 23.95 47.20 -8.87
CA GLY A 135 22.95 46.22 -9.31
C GLY A 135 23.12 45.77 -10.76
N HIS A 136 24.27 46.03 -11.40
CA HIS A 136 24.56 45.50 -12.72
C HIS A 136 25.22 44.12 -12.62
N PRO A 137 24.87 43.17 -13.49
CA PRO A 137 25.47 41.84 -13.47
C PRO A 137 26.97 41.95 -13.79
N VAL A 138 27.81 41.19 -13.06
CA VAL A 138 29.27 41.24 -13.19
C VAL A 138 29.83 39.93 -13.72
N PHE A 139 29.43 38.83 -13.10
CA PHE A 139 29.85 37.48 -13.46
C PHE A 139 28.77 36.47 -13.05
N ILE A 140 28.88 35.26 -13.59
CA ILE A 140 28.02 34.13 -13.21
C ILE A 140 28.82 33.25 -12.26
N LEU A 141 28.28 33.03 -11.06
CA LEU A 141 28.82 32.09 -10.09
C LEU A 141 28.27 30.70 -10.39
N GLU A 142 29.16 29.76 -10.68
CA GLU A 142 28.86 28.33 -10.70
C GLU A 142 29.20 27.74 -9.34
N VAL A 143 28.24 27.03 -8.75
CA VAL A 143 28.43 26.25 -7.53
C VAL A 143 28.02 24.82 -7.83
N GLY A 144 28.97 23.89 -7.71
CA GLY A 144 28.76 22.50 -8.05
C GLY A 144 28.94 21.55 -6.87
N SER A 145 28.16 20.47 -6.87
CA SER A 145 28.21 19.45 -5.82
C SER A 145 28.09 18.04 -6.39
N ASN A 146 28.69 17.07 -5.69
CA ASN A 146 28.45 15.66 -5.98
C ASN A 146 27.02 15.27 -5.58
N ARG A 147 26.35 14.47 -6.41
CA ARG A 147 25.02 13.91 -6.18
C ARG A 147 25.04 12.61 -5.37
N ALA A 148 26.08 12.37 -4.56
CA ALA A 148 26.26 11.16 -3.77
C ALA A 148 25.02 10.85 -2.89
N VAL A 149 24.47 11.86 -2.20
CA VAL A 149 23.26 11.70 -1.37
C VAL A 149 22.06 11.31 -2.21
N TYR A 150 21.86 11.94 -3.37
CA TYR A 150 20.77 11.61 -4.28
C TYR A 150 20.91 10.18 -4.82
N ASN A 151 22.09 9.81 -5.29
CA ASN A 151 22.37 8.48 -5.85
C ASN A 151 22.25 7.38 -4.79
N GLN A 152 22.70 7.65 -3.56
CA GLN A 152 22.51 6.76 -2.42
C GLN A 152 21.02 6.62 -2.07
N GLY A 153 20.25 7.71 -2.10
CA GLY A 153 18.81 7.71 -1.88
C GLY A 153 18.05 6.88 -2.93
N VAL A 154 18.43 6.99 -4.21
CA VAL A 154 17.87 6.14 -5.28
C VAL A 154 18.14 4.66 -4.99
N GLY A 155 19.37 4.30 -4.61
CA GLY A 155 19.71 2.91 -4.26
C GLY A 155 18.93 2.39 -3.05
N MET A 156 18.78 3.20 -2.00
CA MET A 156 17.94 2.85 -0.84
C MET A 156 16.48 2.64 -1.23
N THR A 157 15.96 3.49 -2.12
CA THR A 157 14.56 3.41 -2.58
C THR A 157 14.32 2.13 -3.39
N GLN A 158 15.26 1.76 -4.26
CA GLN A 158 15.20 0.49 -5.02
C GLN A 158 15.22 -0.71 -4.08
N ASN A 159 16.11 -0.72 -3.08
CA ASN A 159 16.17 -1.80 -2.09
C ASN A 159 14.88 -1.91 -1.28
N LEU A 160 14.30 -0.77 -0.86
CA LEU A 160 13.01 -0.75 -0.17
C LEU A 160 11.87 -1.28 -1.04
N MET A 161 11.84 -0.94 -2.34
CA MET A 161 10.86 -1.50 -3.28
C MET A 161 10.99 -3.02 -3.40
N ILE A 162 12.21 -3.54 -3.56
CA ILE A 162 12.47 -4.98 -3.67
C ILE A 162 12.08 -5.70 -2.37
N ALA A 163 12.46 -5.16 -1.21
CA ALA A 163 12.11 -5.72 0.09
C ALA A 163 10.59 -5.73 0.32
N THR A 164 9.90 -4.65 -0.05
CA THR A 164 8.44 -4.56 0.04
C THR A 164 7.77 -5.59 -0.86
N LEU A 165 8.24 -5.74 -2.10
CA LEU A 165 7.71 -6.74 -3.03
C LEU A 165 7.92 -8.17 -2.51
N PHE A 166 9.09 -8.44 -1.92
CA PHE A 166 9.39 -9.73 -1.31
C PHE A 166 8.44 -10.04 -0.13
N ILE A 167 8.23 -9.07 0.76
CA ILE A 167 7.29 -9.22 1.88
C ILE A 167 5.88 -9.51 1.36
N ILE A 168 5.39 -8.75 0.36
CA ILE A 168 4.07 -8.99 -0.25
C ILE A 168 3.98 -10.41 -0.81
N ALA A 169 4.99 -10.88 -1.54
CA ALA A 169 5.01 -12.23 -2.09
C ALA A 169 4.95 -13.31 -1.00
N VAL A 170 5.72 -13.14 0.08
CA VAL A 170 5.69 -14.05 1.25
C VAL A 170 4.30 -14.05 1.90
N PHE A 171 3.68 -12.89 2.08
CA PHE A 171 2.32 -12.79 2.64
C PHE A 171 1.29 -13.47 1.75
N ILE A 172 1.36 -13.31 0.43
CA ILE A 172 0.46 -13.99 -0.51
C ILE A 172 0.59 -15.51 -0.37
N ILE A 173 1.82 -16.04 -0.35
CA ILE A 173 2.07 -17.47 -0.19
C ILE A 173 1.52 -17.95 1.15
N LEU A 174 1.77 -17.22 2.24
CA LEU A 174 1.29 -17.57 3.57
C LEU A 174 -0.23 -17.58 3.64
N ILE A 175 -0.90 -16.58 3.07
CA ILE A 175 -2.37 -16.51 3.00
C ILE A 175 -2.94 -17.69 2.21
N ILE A 176 -2.34 -18.02 1.06
CA ILE A 176 -2.76 -19.19 0.27
C ILE A 176 -2.65 -20.47 1.09
N LEU A 177 -1.53 -20.67 1.82
CA LEU A 177 -1.35 -21.84 2.68
C LEU A 177 -2.37 -21.90 3.84
N ILE A 178 -2.69 -20.75 4.43
CA ILE A 178 -3.69 -20.66 5.50
C ILE A 178 -5.08 -20.99 4.93
N ILE A 179 -5.48 -20.37 3.82
CA ILE A 179 -6.77 -20.63 3.18
C ILE A 179 -6.88 -22.10 2.78
N ASP A 180 -5.84 -22.67 2.17
CA ASP A 180 -5.82 -24.08 1.78
C ASP A 180 -6.00 -24.99 2.99
N ARG A 181 -5.28 -24.73 4.09
CA ARG A 181 -5.31 -25.58 5.28
C ARG A 181 -6.59 -25.46 6.09
N PHE A 182 -7.13 -24.25 6.25
CA PHE A 182 -8.24 -23.97 7.17
C PHE A 182 -9.60 -23.86 6.48
N VAL A 183 -9.65 -23.59 5.17
CA VAL A 183 -10.91 -23.40 4.44
C VAL A 183 -11.06 -24.44 3.34
N THR A 184 -10.14 -24.46 2.37
CA THR A 184 -10.27 -25.31 1.17
C THR A 184 -10.25 -26.79 1.51
N ALA A 185 -9.21 -27.27 2.23
CA ALA A 185 -9.07 -28.69 2.53
C ALA A 185 -10.21 -29.26 3.39
N PRO A 186 -10.70 -28.58 4.46
CA PRO A 186 -11.90 -29.00 5.18
C PRO A 186 -13.15 -29.05 4.29
N LEU A 187 -13.40 -28.03 3.46
CA LEU A 187 -14.54 -28.00 2.54
C LEU A 187 -14.48 -29.14 1.50
N THR A 188 -13.29 -29.44 0.96
CA THR A 188 -13.11 -30.57 0.05
C THR A 188 -13.40 -31.90 0.74
N LYS A 189 -12.94 -32.10 1.99
CA LYS A 189 -13.24 -33.31 2.78
C LYS A 189 -14.73 -33.46 3.06
N LEU A 190 -15.39 -32.37 3.44
CA LEU A 190 -16.83 -32.35 3.67
C LEU A 190 -17.59 -32.69 2.40
N THR A 191 -17.21 -32.09 1.27
CA THR A 191 -17.82 -32.34 -0.04
C THR A 191 -17.69 -33.80 -0.46
N ASN A 192 -16.48 -34.37 -0.35
CA ASN A 192 -16.24 -35.78 -0.66
C ASN A 192 -17.04 -36.71 0.25
N SER A 193 -17.14 -36.39 1.54
CA SER A 193 -17.93 -37.17 2.49
C SER A 193 -19.43 -37.16 2.16
N ILE A 194 -19.96 -36.03 1.72
CA ILE A 194 -21.37 -35.93 1.26
C ILE A 194 -21.58 -36.74 -0.03
N ASN A 195 -20.64 -36.67 -0.98
CA ASN A 195 -20.71 -37.45 -2.22
C ASN A 195 -20.73 -38.96 -1.94
N GLU A 196 -19.90 -39.44 -1.02
CA GLU A 196 -19.90 -40.85 -0.60
C GLU A 196 -21.24 -41.27 0.04
N ILE A 197 -21.82 -40.44 0.93
CA ILE A 197 -23.13 -40.72 1.52
C ILE A 197 -24.21 -40.83 0.44
N ARG A 198 -24.15 -39.97 -0.59
CA ARG A 198 -25.08 -40.00 -1.72
C ARG A 198 -24.93 -41.28 -2.54
N GLU A 199 -23.71 -41.71 -2.81
CA GLU A 199 -23.42 -42.86 -3.66
C GLU A 199 -23.77 -44.19 -2.98
N TYR A 200 -23.37 -44.37 -1.72
CA TYR A 200 -23.60 -45.61 -0.97
C TYR A 200 -24.91 -45.65 -0.20
N ARG A 201 -25.69 -44.55 -0.18
CA ARG A 201 -26.93 -44.37 0.61
C ARG A 201 -26.77 -44.69 2.09
N ASP A 202 -25.56 -44.59 2.63
CA ASP A 202 -25.27 -44.88 4.04
C ASP A 202 -25.37 -43.59 4.86
N LEU A 203 -26.53 -43.39 5.51
CA LEU A 203 -26.78 -42.27 6.41
C LEU A 203 -26.13 -42.45 7.80
N SER A 204 -25.46 -43.56 8.06
CA SER A 204 -24.86 -43.87 9.36
C SER A 204 -23.50 -43.20 9.52
N LYS A 205 -22.92 -42.67 8.44
CA LYS A 205 -21.60 -42.04 8.44
C LYS A 205 -21.66 -40.70 9.16
N LYS A 206 -20.91 -40.60 10.26
CA LYS A 206 -20.80 -39.37 11.06
C LYS A 206 -19.63 -38.51 10.64
N PHE A 207 -19.83 -37.20 10.63
CA PHE A 207 -18.74 -36.24 10.45
C PHE A 207 -17.99 -36.09 11.78
N GLN A 208 -16.66 -36.26 11.76
CA GLN A 208 -15.83 -35.94 12.93
C GLN A 208 -15.40 -34.47 12.83
N ALA A 209 -16.24 -33.58 13.37
CA ALA A 209 -15.94 -32.17 13.42
C ALA A 209 -14.63 -31.93 14.19
N LYS A 210 -13.59 -31.47 13.49
CA LYS A 210 -12.30 -31.11 14.08
C LYS A 210 -12.14 -29.60 14.08
N GLY A 211 -12.47 -28.99 15.21
CA GLY A 211 -12.32 -27.55 15.41
C GLY A 211 -13.52 -26.93 16.13
N ASN A 212 -13.38 -25.66 16.46
CA ASN A 212 -14.46 -24.83 17.02
C ASN A 212 -14.78 -23.64 16.07
N ASP A 213 -14.48 -23.79 14.78
CA ASP A 213 -14.71 -22.78 13.75
C ASP A 213 -16.09 -22.95 13.06
N GLU A 214 -16.40 -22.04 12.14
CA GLU A 214 -17.67 -22.04 11.40
C GLU A 214 -17.84 -23.32 10.56
N ILE A 215 -16.75 -23.94 10.11
CA ILE A 215 -16.78 -25.20 9.35
C ILE A 215 -17.19 -26.35 10.26
N ALA A 216 -16.62 -26.45 11.46
CA ALA A 216 -17.01 -27.46 12.44
C ALA A 216 -18.49 -27.32 12.88
N VAL A 217 -18.97 -26.08 13.03
CA VAL A 217 -20.40 -25.82 13.30
C VAL A 217 -21.28 -26.31 12.14
N LEU A 218 -20.86 -26.11 10.90
CA LEU A 218 -21.57 -26.58 9.72
C LEU A 218 -21.61 -28.12 9.65
N GLU A 219 -20.47 -28.78 9.88
CA GLU A 219 -20.38 -30.25 9.91
C GLU A 219 -21.36 -30.86 10.93
N ASN A 220 -21.43 -30.30 12.13
CA ASN A 220 -22.37 -30.74 13.18
C ASN A 220 -23.84 -30.55 12.79
N LYS A 221 -24.17 -29.45 12.09
CA LYS A 221 -25.54 -29.23 11.58
C LYS A 221 -25.93 -30.26 10.52
N ILE A 222 -25.01 -30.62 9.63
CA ILE A 222 -25.24 -31.66 8.61
C ILE A 222 -25.42 -33.03 9.28
N ASP A 223 -24.59 -33.38 10.27
CA ASP A 223 -24.73 -34.64 11.02
C ASP A 223 -26.10 -34.76 11.72
N THR A 224 -26.57 -33.65 12.31
CA THR A 224 -27.90 -33.57 12.93
C THR A 224 -29.01 -33.82 11.90
N MET A 225 -28.89 -33.22 10.71
CA MET A 225 -29.84 -33.41 9.61
C MET A 225 -29.86 -34.87 9.12
N LEU A 226 -28.70 -35.51 8.94
CA LEU A 226 -28.61 -36.92 8.54
C LEU A 226 -29.22 -37.85 9.58
N THR A 227 -29.01 -37.55 10.87
CA THR A 227 -29.62 -38.31 11.97
C THR A 227 -31.14 -38.23 11.93
N TRP A 228 -31.71 -37.06 11.62
CA TRP A 228 -33.16 -36.91 11.46
C TRP A 228 -33.68 -37.66 10.24
N LEU A 229 -32.96 -37.60 9.11
CA LEU A 229 -33.33 -38.33 7.89
C LEU A 229 -33.32 -39.85 8.10
N SER A 230 -32.29 -40.37 8.76
CA SER A 230 -32.18 -41.79 9.12
C SER A 230 -33.35 -42.24 10.01
N LYS A 231 -33.69 -41.44 11.03
CA LYS A 231 -34.87 -41.71 11.89
C LYS A 231 -36.18 -41.70 11.10
N ALA A 232 -36.35 -40.78 10.17
CA ALA A 232 -37.55 -40.68 9.34
C ALA A 232 -37.72 -41.91 8.43
N TRP A 233 -36.64 -42.38 7.80
CA TRP A 233 -36.67 -43.62 7.00
C TRP A 233 -36.98 -44.84 7.86
N MET A 234 -36.35 -44.95 9.03
CA MET A 234 -36.60 -46.08 9.93
C MET A 234 -38.04 -46.10 10.47
N GLN A 235 -38.65 -44.93 10.68
CA GLN A 235 -40.08 -44.84 10.99
C GLN A 235 -40.93 -45.25 9.80
N LYS A 236 -40.59 -44.80 8.59
CA LYS A 236 -41.30 -45.18 7.36
C LYS A 236 -41.31 -46.70 7.18
N ASP A 237 -40.15 -47.35 7.26
CA ASP A 237 -40.05 -48.81 7.13
C ASP A 237 -40.86 -49.53 8.22
N LYS A 238 -40.79 -49.06 9.47
CA LYS A 238 -41.62 -49.62 10.56
C LYS A 238 -43.11 -49.45 10.30
N THR A 239 -43.53 -48.31 9.76
CA THR A 239 -44.94 -48.07 9.43
C THR A 239 -45.41 -48.98 8.30
N GLU A 240 -44.62 -49.14 7.22
CA GLU A 240 -44.92 -50.06 6.12
C GLU A 240 -45.04 -51.50 6.62
N LEU A 241 -44.09 -51.94 7.44
CA LEU A 241 -44.09 -53.31 8.01
C LEU A 241 -45.26 -53.54 8.97
N SER A 242 -45.69 -52.51 9.70
CA SER A 242 -46.93 -52.58 10.51
C SER A 242 -48.19 -52.63 9.65
N LEU A 243 -48.17 -51.95 8.50
CA LEU A 243 -49.28 -51.92 7.54
C LEU A 243 -49.44 -53.30 6.92
N GLU A 244 -48.33 -53.92 6.49
CA GLU A 244 -48.29 -55.26 5.93
C GLU A 244 -48.82 -56.31 6.91
N LYS A 245 -48.37 -56.27 8.18
CA LYS A 245 -48.91 -57.15 9.24
C LYS A 245 -50.41 -56.97 9.46
N LYS A 246 -50.92 -55.74 9.42
CA LYS A 246 -52.36 -55.48 9.54
C LYS A 246 -53.14 -56.02 8.36
N VAL A 247 -52.59 -55.94 7.14
CA VAL A 247 -53.19 -56.52 5.94
C VAL A 247 -53.26 -58.05 6.08
N ASP A 248 -52.17 -58.70 6.49
CA ASP A 248 -52.13 -60.15 6.73
C ASP A 248 -53.15 -60.60 7.79
N GLU A 249 -53.30 -59.84 8.88
CA GLU A 249 -54.31 -60.12 9.92
C GLU A 249 -55.73 -60.01 9.37
N LEU A 250 -56.01 -58.98 8.57
CA LEU A 250 -57.32 -58.79 7.93
C LEU A 250 -57.64 -59.93 6.95
N GLU A 251 -56.66 -60.40 6.17
CA GLU A 251 -56.85 -61.54 5.28
C GLU A 251 -57.15 -62.84 6.05
N ARG A 252 -56.41 -63.10 7.14
CA ARG A 252 -56.68 -64.25 8.02
C ARG A 252 -58.07 -64.17 8.63
N PHE A 253 -58.47 -62.99 9.13
CA PHE A 253 -59.79 -62.79 9.71
C PHE A 253 -60.91 -62.99 8.67
N LYS A 254 -60.73 -62.46 7.46
CA LYS A 254 -61.64 -62.68 6.33
C LYS A 254 -61.79 -64.16 6.01
N LYS A 255 -60.69 -64.91 5.94
CA LYS A 255 -60.71 -66.37 5.69
C LYS A 255 -61.49 -67.12 6.76
N ILE A 256 -61.23 -66.83 8.03
CA ILE A 256 -61.96 -67.44 9.17
C ILE A 256 -63.46 -67.11 9.11
N THR A 257 -63.81 -65.88 8.74
CA THR A 257 -65.22 -65.45 8.66
C THR A 257 -65.95 -66.15 7.52
N ILE A 258 -65.32 -66.26 6.34
CA ILE A 258 -65.86 -67.02 5.20
C ILE A 258 -66.04 -68.50 5.57
N ASP A 259 -65.03 -69.13 6.19
CA ASP A 259 -65.12 -70.54 6.64
C ASP A 259 -66.26 -70.72 7.65
N ARG A 260 -66.47 -69.75 8.56
CA ARG A 260 -67.60 -69.77 9.50
C ARG A 260 -68.94 -69.64 8.78
N GLU A 261 -69.07 -68.75 7.81
CA GLU A 261 -70.31 -68.60 7.02
C GLU A 261 -70.63 -69.86 6.22
N ILE A 262 -69.65 -70.43 5.52
CA ILE A 262 -69.80 -71.71 4.80
C ILE A 262 -70.28 -72.80 5.77
N ARG A 263 -69.65 -72.90 6.94
CA ARG A 263 -70.04 -73.89 7.96
C ARG A 263 -71.44 -73.63 8.53
N MET A 264 -71.86 -72.38 8.68
CA MET A 264 -73.23 -72.05 9.09
C MET A 264 -74.25 -72.44 8.03
N VAL A 265 -73.94 -72.24 6.75
CA VAL A 265 -74.80 -72.69 5.64
C VAL A 265 -74.92 -74.21 5.63
N GLU A 266 -73.80 -74.93 5.79
CA GLU A 266 -73.78 -76.39 5.90
C GLU A 266 -74.61 -76.91 7.07
N LEU A 267 -74.42 -76.32 8.26
CA LEU A 267 -75.20 -76.68 9.46
C LEU A 267 -76.69 -76.39 9.29
N LYS A 268 -77.04 -75.28 8.63
CA LYS A 268 -78.44 -74.94 8.34
C LYS A 268 -79.07 -75.96 7.40
N LYS A 269 -78.33 -76.39 6.37
CA LYS A 269 -78.75 -77.49 5.48
C LYS A 269 -78.94 -78.80 6.24
N GLN A 270 -78.00 -79.18 7.11
CA GLN A 270 -78.12 -80.38 7.95
C GLN A 270 -79.32 -80.32 8.92
N ILE A 271 -79.61 -79.15 9.50
CA ILE A 271 -80.79 -78.95 10.35
C ILE A 271 -82.08 -79.10 9.54
N ASP A 272 -82.11 -78.58 8.31
CA ASP A 272 -83.27 -78.72 7.42
C ASP A 272 -83.46 -80.19 6.96
N ASP A 273 -82.37 -80.92 6.68
CA ASP A 273 -82.38 -82.35 6.37
C ASP A 273 -82.79 -83.22 7.59
N LEU A 274 -82.38 -82.85 8.81
CA LEU A 274 -82.86 -83.51 10.04
C LEU A 274 -84.34 -83.23 10.30
N LYS A 275 -84.82 -82.02 10.01
CA LYS A 275 -86.25 -81.68 10.13
C LYS A 275 -87.12 -82.40 9.10
N SER A 276 -86.61 -82.66 7.89
CA SER A 276 -87.33 -83.48 6.90
C SER A 276 -87.37 -84.94 7.31
N GLY A 277 -86.28 -85.50 7.87
CA GLY A 277 -86.27 -86.87 8.43
C GLY A 277 -87.13 -87.06 9.69
N VAL A 278 -87.28 -86.04 10.55
CA VAL A 278 -88.17 -86.08 11.73
C VAL A 278 -89.65 -85.95 11.34
N ARG A 279 -89.97 -85.34 10.20
CA ARG A 279 -91.32 -85.35 9.65
C ARG A 279 -91.73 -86.74 9.14
N ASP A 280 -90.81 -87.47 8.53
CA ASP A 280 -91.06 -88.83 8.02
C ASP A 280 -91.32 -89.84 9.15
N ASN A 281 -90.70 -89.65 10.32
CA ASN A 281 -90.82 -90.56 11.46
C ASN A 281 -92.02 -90.27 12.41
N ARG A 282 -92.89 -89.30 12.06
CA ARG A 282 -94.14 -89.00 12.79
C ARG A 282 -95.40 -89.42 12.05
N GLU A 283 -95.29 -89.96 10.84
CA GLU A 283 -96.41 -90.43 10.04
C GLU A 283 -96.26 -91.91 9.67
N GLN A 284 -96.25 -92.81 10.67
CA GLN A 284 -96.84 -94.15 10.50
C GLN A 284 -97.23 -94.79 11.86
N PRO A 285 -98.39 -95.48 11.93
CA PRO A 285 -99.28 -95.53 13.09
C PRO A 285 -99.19 -96.83 13.91
N PRO A 286 -99.83 -96.93 15.09
CA PRO A 286 -100.18 -98.22 15.68
C PRO A 286 -101.63 -98.63 15.38
N GLU A 287 -101.82 -99.76 14.68
CA GLU A 287 -103.01 -100.64 14.69
C GLU A 287 -103.25 -101.22 16.11
N LYS A 288 -104.42 -101.65 16.61
CA LYS A 288 -105.78 -101.95 16.13
C LYS A 288 -106.67 -102.23 17.35
N ALA A 289 -107.97 -101.90 17.29
CA ALA A 289 -109.11 -102.67 17.83
C ALA A 289 -110.42 -102.05 17.34
#